data_AF-A0AAU6WUT5-F1
#
_entry.id   AF-A0AAU6WUT5-F1
#
_cell.length_a   1.000
_cell.length_b   1.000
_cell.length_c   1.000
_cell.angle_alpha   90.00
_cell.angle_beta   90.00
_cell.angle_gamma   90.00
#
_symmetry.space_group_name_H-M   'P 1'
#
loop_
_entity.id
_entity.type
_entity.pdbx_description
1 polymer ?
#
loop_
_entity_poly.entity_id
_entity_poly.type
_entity_poly.pdbx_seq_one_letter_code
_entity_poly.pdbx_strand_id
1 'polypeptide(L)'
;MNIEVSSSIHLMYVNEIQQEMYDSAQRRGTGIAKRSIEYLSKKITEGNAVVATDNGKWVGFCYIETWSHGQFVANSGLIVSPDFRHLGVATLIKDKVFALSRKKYPEAKIFGLTTGLAVMKINSDLGYKPVIYSELTQDEEFWNGCKSCVNYDILMKKSGRIACVQPCFSFPIMKKKVVPDIFSRIIDIIMSKKVVLAFSGGLDTSYCAKYLSETLGYEVYAVTVNTGGFTEEEEKELEKRALNLGVKKYRCINAQEDYYNSCVKYLIFGNVLKNNTYPLSVSAERTIQAQEIAKYAIETGADAIAHGSTGAGNDQVRFDLIFQVMCPDVEIITPIRDMALSREEEIEFLKSHGYESEFQKAQYSVNKGLWGTSVGGKETLTSRNSLPEEAFPSQVKEIQSSELEIEFNKGEVVAVNGEYFEHPVYAIQKIEHLASVYGIGRDIHVGDTIVGIKGRVGFEAAAASVIIKAHHLLEKHVLSKYQQMMKSQLSDWYGNWLHEALFLDPVMRNIESFLMDSQKTVSGKVFITLHPYRFVLNGIESAHDLMSDQFGSYGEANRAWTGDDVKGYTKILSNSLKIYHQINKADR
;
A
#
# COMPACT_ATOMS: atom_id res chain seq x y z
N MET A 1 12.78 -14.62 35.45
CA MET A 1 12.06 -15.88 35.15
C MET A 1 12.94 -16.82 34.35
N ASN A 2 13.09 -18.06 34.82
CA ASN A 2 13.86 -19.13 34.18
C ASN A 2 12.90 -20.20 33.64
N ILE A 3 13.12 -20.70 32.42
CA ILE A 3 12.31 -21.76 31.79
C ILE A 3 13.24 -22.83 31.24
N GLU A 4 13.25 -23.97 31.91
CA GLU A 4 14.25 -24.99 31.69
C GLU A 4 13.67 -26.41 31.63
N VAL A 5 14.46 -27.33 31.08
CA VAL A 5 14.11 -28.76 31.08
C VAL A 5 14.21 -29.26 32.52
N SER A 6 13.21 -30.02 32.94
CA SER A 6 13.12 -30.54 34.29
C SER A 6 14.31 -31.43 34.66
N SER A 7 14.61 -31.49 35.94
CA SER A 7 15.67 -32.33 36.53
C SER A 7 15.34 -32.54 38.01
N SER A 8 16.13 -33.36 38.72
CA SER A 8 15.87 -33.69 40.13
C SER A 8 15.72 -32.48 41.06
N ILE A 9 16.32 -31.34 40.73
CA ILE A 9 16.19 -30.10 41.52
C ILE A 9 14.73 -29.60 41.57
N HIS A 10 13.94 -29.90 40.54
CA HIS A 10 12.57 -29.44 40.41
C HIS A 10 11.57 -30.30 41.17
N LEU A 11 11.99 -31.42 41.76
CA LEU A 11 11.12 -32.28 42.57
C LEU A 11 10.51 -31.55 43.77
N MET A 12 11.17 -30.49 44.25
CA MET A 12 10.63 -29.63 45.31
C MET A 12 9.26 -29.02 44.96
N TYR A 13 8.96 -28.81 43.67
CA TYR A 13 7.71 -28.20 43.20
C TYR A 13 6.61 -29.22 42.85
N VAL A 14 6.87 -30.53 42.98
CA VAL A 14 5.94 -31.57 42.48
C VAL A 14 4.55 -31.51 43.15
N ASN A 15 4.51 -31.16 44.44
CA ASN A 15 3.26 -31.01 45.18
C ASN A 15 2.45 -29.80 44.70
N GLU A 16 3.11 -28.66 44.46
CA GLU A 16 2.50 -27.44 43.94
C GLU A 16 1.92 -27.68 42.53
N ILE A 17 2.69 -28.35 41.67
CA ILE A 17 2.28 -28.75 40.32
C ILE A 17 1.02 -29.63 40.38
N GLN A 18 1.03 -30.69 41.21
CA GLN A 18 -0.11 -31.60 41.31
C GLN A 18 -1.37 -30.87 41.78
N GLN A 19 -1.22 -29.99 42.78
CA GLN A 19 -2.33 -29.24 43.35
C GLN A 19 -2.92 -28.25 42.33
N GLU A 20 -2.08 -27.48 41.63
CA GLU A 20 -2.57 -26.55 40.61
C GLU A 20 -3.17 -27.29 39.40
N MET A 21 -2.66 -28.47 39.02
CA MET A 21 -3.31 -29.32 38.01
C MET A 21 -4.73 -29.70 38.41
N TYR A 22 -4.93 -30.05 39.68
CA TYR A 22 -6.25 -30.39 40.22
C TYR A 22 -7.18 -29.17 40.25
N ASP A 23 -6.71 -28.05 40.79
CA ASP A 23 -7.51 -26.83 40.93
C ASP A 23 -7.90 -26.24 39.57
N SER A 24 -6.99 -26.28 38.59
CA SER A 24 -7.27 -25.90 37.20
C SER A 24 -8.22 -26.87 36.50
N ALA A 25 -8.23 -28.17 36.83
CA ALA A 25 -9.19 -29.13 36.28
C ALA A 25 -10.60 -28.93 36.86
N GLN A 26 -10.70 -28.68 38.17
CA GLN A 26 -11.96 -28.37 38.87
C GLN A 26 -12.59 -27.07 38.35
N ARG A 27 -11.80 -25.99 38.23
CA ARG A 27 -12.29 -24.70 37.69
C ARG A 27 -12.85 -24.80 36.26
N ARG A 28 -12.34 -25.74 35.46
CA ARG A 28 -12.81 -25.97 34.07
C ARG A 28 -14.01 -26.93 33.99
N GLY A 29 -14.44 -27.53 35.10
CA GLY A 29 -15.52 -28.52 35.11
C GLY A 29 -15.20 -29.80 34.32
N THR A 30 -13.92 -30.13 34.13
CA THR A 30 -13.48 -31.18 33.19
C THR A 30 -13.35 -32.59 33.80
N GLY A 31 -13.51 -32.73 35.13
CA GLY A 31 -13.55 -34.04 35.82
C GLY A 31 -12.27 -34.88 35.76
N ILE A 32 -11.11 -34.29 35.43
CA ILE A 32 -9.86 -35.05 35.22
C ILE A 32 -9.29 -35.57 36.55
N ALA A 33 -8.94 -36.87 36.61
CA ALA A 33 -8.30 -37.50 37.76
C ALA A 33 -6.90 -36.90 38.05
N LYS A 34 -6.60 -36.66 39.33
CA LYS A 34 -5.28 -36.20 39.81
C LYS A 34 -4.18 -37.12 39.27
N ARG A 35 -3.13 -36.56 38.67
CA ARG A 35 -1.90 -37.31 38.36
C ARG A 35 -1.19 -37.63 39.68
N SER A 36 -0.67 -38.84 39.86
CA SER A 36 0.01 -39.20 41.11
C SER A 36 1.34 -38.44 41.22
N ILE A 37 1.82 -38.25 42.46
CA ILE A 37 3.10 -37.58 42.72
C ILE A 37 4.22 -38.39 42.07
N GLU A 38 4.19 -39.72 42.21
CA GLU A 38 5.20 -40.63 41.65
C GLU A 38 5.30 -40.49 40.14
N TYR A 39 4.16 -40.36 39.45
CA TYR A 39 4.11 -40.17 38.01
C TYR A 39 4.73 -38.83 37.59
N LEU A 40 4.38 -37.73 38.27
CA LEU A 40 4.94 -36.41 37.99
C LEU A 40 6.43 -36.34 38.32
N SER A 41 6.85 -36.92 39.45
CA SER A 41 8.25 -37.04 39.84
C SER A 41 9.06 -37.77 38.78
N LYS A 42 8.55 -38.88 38.24
CA LYS A 42 9.21 -39.61 37.15
C LYS A 42 9.41 -38.73 35.92
N LYS A 43 8.37 -38.01 35.46
CA LYS A 43 8.49 -37.09 34.31
C LYS A 43 9.52 -35.98 34.55
N ILE A 44 9.58 -35.46 35.77
CA ILE A 44 10.55 -34.44 36.17
C ILE A 44 11.98 -34.99 36.12
N THR A 45 12.23 -36.12 36.77
CA THR A 45 13.58 -36.72 36.90
C THR A 45 14.13 -37.21 35.55
N GLU A 46 13.28 -37.70 34.66
CA GLU A 46 13.68 -38.15 33.31
C GLU A 46 13.91 -36.99 32.31
N GLY A 47 13.77 -35.75 32.76
CA GLY A 47 13.86 -34.57 31.89
C GLY A 47 12.77 -34.57 30.82
N ASN A 48 11.63 -35.17 31.11
CA ASN A 48 10.46 -35.27 30.22
C ASN A 48 9.45 -34.15 30.53
N ALA A 49 9.87 -33.08 31.20
CA ALA A 49 9.05 -31.90 31.44
C ALA A 49 9.84 -30.60 31.28
N VAL A 50 9.09 -29.50 31.21
CA VAL A 50 9.60 -28.13 31.27
C VAL A 50 8.98 -27.46 32.49
N VAL A 51 9.83 -26.81 33.28
CA VAL A 51 9.44 -26.08 34.49
C VAL A 51 9.83 -24.61 34.30
N ALA A 52 8.90 -23.71 34.64
CA ALA A 52 9.17 -22.29 34.76
C ALA A 52 9.25 -21.90 36.23
N THR A 53 10.27 -21.13 36.58
CA THR A 53 10.49 -20.60 37.93
C THR A 53 10.82 -19.11 37.88
N ASP A 54 10.50 -18.38 38.95
CA ASP A 54 10.89 -16.98 39.10
C ASP A 54 11.28 -16.72 40.56
N ASN A 55 12.52 -16.27 40.79
CA ASN A 55 13.05 -15.98 42.12
C ASN A 55 12.83 -17.11 43.16
N GLY A 56 13.04 -18.36 42.74
CA GLY A 56 12.86 -19.55 43.59
C GLY A 56 11.41 -20.03 43.75
N LYS A 57 10.43 -19.34 43.16
CA LYS A 57 9.03 -19.75 43.13
C LYS A 57 8.70 -20.52 41.87
N TRP A 58 7.81 -21.51 41.97
CA TRP A 58 7.24 -22.19 40.82
C TRP A 58 6.26 -21.28 40.06
N VAL A 59 6.35 -21.29 38.73
CA VAL A 59 5.54 -20.44 37.85
C VAL A 59 4.66 -21.28 36.93
N GLY A 60 5.20 -22.36 36.36
CA GLY A 60 4.44 -23.17 35.42
C GLY A 60 5.12 -24.48 35.05
N PHE A 61 4.34 -25.37 34.42
CA PHE A 61 4.75 -26.73 34.14
C PHE A 61 4.08 -27.26 32.87
N CYS A 62 4.81 -28.07 32.09
CA CYS A 62 4.26 -28.89 31.01
C CYS A 62 5.16 -30.11 30.79
N TYR A 63 4.58 -31.27 30.46
CA TYR A 63 5.34 -32.51 30.29
C TYR A 63 5.07 -33.21 28.97
N ILE A 64 6.00 -34.08 28.59
CA ILE A 64 5.96 -34.90 27.39
C ILE A 64 5.34 -36.26 27.75
N GLU A 65 4.36 -36.64 26.97
CA GLU A 65 3.78 -37.97 26.99
C GLU A 65 3.91 -38.64 25.63
N THR A 66 4.18 -39.94 25.61
CA THR A 66 4.51 -40.68 24.38
C THR A 66 3.71 -41.96 24.26
N TRP A 67 3.18 -42.23 23.07
CA TRP A 67 2.41 -43.44 22.77
C TRP A 67 2.93 -44.15 21.53
N SER A 68 2.52 -45.41 21.35
CA SER A 68 2.92 -46.23 20.19
C SER A 68 4.45 -46.18 19.97
N HIS A 69 5.23 -46.46 21.01
CA HIS A 69 6.70 -46.47 20.98
C HIS A 69 7.33 -45.14 20.52
N GLY A 70 6.73 -44.01 20.87
CA GLY A 70 7.25 -42.67 20.56
C GLY A 70 6.85 -42.15 19.19
N GLN A 71 5.97 -42.84 18.45
CA GLN A 71 5.41 -42.32 17.20
C GLN A 71 4.43 -41.17 17.41
N PHE A 72 3.78 -41.10 18.57
CA PHE A 72 2.85 -40.04 18.94
C PHE A 72 3.31 -39.37 20.23
N VAL A 73 3.40 -38.05 20.22
CA VAL A 73 3.88 -37.26 21.36
C VAL A 73 2.89 -36.18 21.72
N ALA A 74 2.51 -36.07 22.99
CA ALA A 74 1.64 -35.03 23.51
C ALA A 74 2.37 -34.13 24.49
N ASN A 75 2.27 -32.81 24.27
CA ASN A 75 2.74 -31.80 25.21
C ASN A 75 1.62 -31.51 26.21
N SER A 76 1.57 -32.33 27.26
CA SER A 76 0.45 -32.47 28.19
C SER A 76 0.63 -31.66 29.47
N GLY A 77 -0.49 -31.41 30.17
CA GLY A 77 -0.48 -30.83 31.51
C GLY A 77 0.06 -29.40 31.60
N LEU A 78 -0.14 -28.58 30.56
CA LEU A 78 0.22 -27.16 30.61
C LEU A 78 -0.59 -26.45 31.70
N ILE A 79 0.11 -26.01 32.75
CA ILE A 79 -0.44 -25.20 33.83
C ILE A 79 0.50 -24.05 34.18
N VAL A 80 -0.09 -22.93 34.56
CA VAL A 80 0.60 -21.72 35.02
C VAL A 80 -0.07 -21.28 36.33
N SER A 81 0.77 -21.00 37.33
CA SER A 81 0.37 -20.44 38.61
C SER A 81 -0.54 -19.22 38.39
N PRO A 82 -1.65 -19.06 39.16
CA PRO A 82 -2.59 -17.97 38.99
C PRO A 82 -1.95 -16.58 38.90
N ASP A 83 -0.93 -16.32 39.73
CA ASP A 83 -0.25 -15.03 39.84
C ASP A 83 0.54 -14.64 38.57
N PHE A 84 0.83 -15.61 37.70
CA PHE A 84 1.65 -15.43 36.50
C PHE A 84 0.87 -15.62 35.20
N ARG A 85 -0.47 -15.74 35.30
CA ARG A 85 -1.32 -15.80 34.10
C ARG A 85 -1.31 -14.45 33.39
N HIS A 86 -1.57 -14.46 32.08
CA HIS A 86 -1.57 -13.29 31.20
C HIS A 86 -0.21 -12.64 30.92
N LEU A 87 0.87 -13.10 31.54
CA LEU A 87 2.24 -12.64 31.28
C LEU A 87 2.96 -13.41 30.14
N GLY A 88 2.22 -14.10 29.26
CA GLY A 88 2.78 -14.87 28.14
C GLY A 88 3.53 -16.16 28.50
N VAL A 89 3.67 -16.49 29.79
CA VAL A 89 4.47 -17.64 30.26
C VAL A 89 4.03 -18.98 29.69
N ALA A 90 2.71 -19.17 29.49
CA ALA A 90 2.16 -20.39 28.91
C ALA A 90 2.70 -20.68 27.51
N THR A 91 2.88 -19.63 26.68
CA THR A 91 3.45 -19.73 25.34
C THR A 91 4.92 -20.15 25.42
N LEU A 92 5.70 -19.49 26.27
CA LEU A 92 7.13 -19.78 26.44
C LEU A 92 7.39 -21.22 26.91
N ILE A 93 6.59 -21.72 27.87
CA ILE A 93 6.65 -23.12 28.31
C ILE A 93 6.29 -24.05 27.15
N LYS A 94 5.26 -23.72 26.37
CA LYS A 94 4.79 -24.54 25.25
C LYS A 94 5.81 -24.61 24.11
N ASP A 95 6.47 -23.51 23.79
CA ASP A 95 7.54 -23.46 22.79
C ASP A 95 8.72 -24.33 23.21
N LYS A 96 9.14 -24.20 24.48
CA LYS A 96 10.26 -24.98 25.03
C LYS A 96 9.96 -26.48 25.05
N VAL A 97 8.76 -26.88 25.48
CA VAL A 97 8.39 -28.31 25.52
C VAL A 97 8.17 -28.86 24.11
N PHE A 98 7.70 -28.05 23.15
CA PHE A 98 7.61 -28.45 21.75
C PHE A 98 8.99 -28.70 21.14
N ALA A 99 9.94 -27.80 21.38
CA ALA A 99 11.33 -27.98 20.96
C ALA A 99 11.96 -29.23 21.60
N LEU A 100 11.69 -29.47 22.89
CA LEU A 100 12.13 -30.67 23.60
C LEU A 100 11.53 -31.95 23.00
N SER A 101 10.23 -31.95 22.69
CA SER A 101 9.53 -33.07 22.04
C SER A 101 10.11 -33.36 20.65
N ARG A 102 10.40 -32.33 19.85
CA ARG A 102 11.06 -32.49 18.55
C ARG A 102 12.48 -33.00 18.67
N LYS A 103 13.23 -32.56 19.68
CA LYS A 103 14.60 -33.03 19.94
C LYS A 103 14.63 -34.50 20.36
N LYS A 104 13.72 -34.92 21.24
CA LYS A 104 13.65 -36.30 21.75
C LYS A 104 12.98 -37.27 20.77
N TYR A 105 12.00 -36.78 20.00
CA TYR A 105 11.21 -37.59 19.07
C TYR A 105 11.06 -36.87 17.71
N PRO A 106 12.12 -36.84 16.88
CA PRO A 106 12.14 -36.08 15.63
C PRO A 106 11.01 -36.45 14.67
N GLU A 107 10.73 -37.76 14.55
CA GLU A 107 9.79 -38.33 13.59
C GLU A 107 8.36 -38.49 14.15
N ALA A 108 8.10 -38.08 15.39
CA ALA A 108 6.79 -38.27 16.01
C ALA A 108 5.74 -37.31 15.46
N LYS A 109 4.49 -37.75 15.37
CA LYS A 109 3.36 -36.83 15.29
C LYS A 109 3.16 -36.18 16.66
N ILE A 110 3.44 -34.88 16.77
CA ILE A 110 3.14 -34.13 18.00
C ILE A 110 1.69 -33.68 17.92
N PHE A 111 0.92 -33.99 18.96
CA PHE A 111 -0.49 -33.68 19.02
C PHE A 111 -0.90 -33.05 20.36
N GLY A 112 -2.08 -32.42 20.37
CA GLY A 112 -2.64 -31.81 21.56
C GLY A 112 -4.16 -31.89 21.57
N LEU A 113 -4.70 -32.21 22.74
CA LEU A 113 -6.14 -32.14 23.02
C LEU A 113 -6.39 -31.00 24.00
N THR A 114 -7.25 -30.07 23.62
CA THR A 114 -7.61 -28.95 24.49
C THR A 114 -8.99 -28.41 24.15
N THR A 115 -9.72 -27.95 25.17
CA THR A 115 -10.92 -27.11 25.04
C THR A 115 -10.67 -25.66 25.47
N GLY A 116 -9.47 -25.34 25.94
CA GLY A 116 -9.12 -23.99 26.38
C GLY A 116 -8.68 -23.14 25.20
N LEU A 117 -9.37 -22.02 24.97
CA LEU A 117 -9.10 -21.07 23.88
C LEU A 117 -7.63 -20.59 23.88
N ALA A 118 -7.06 -20.31 25.05
CA ALA A 118 -5.66 -19.89 25.17
C ALA A 118 -4.68 -20.94 24.62
N VAL A 119 -4.90 -22.22 24.92
CA VAL A 119 -4.04 -23.31 24.41
C VAL A 119 -4.30 -23.58 22.94
N MET A 120 -5.54 -23.40 22.46
CA MET A 120 -5.85 -23.48 21.02
C MET A 120 -5.08 -22.41 20.24
N LYS A 121 -5.07 -21.15 20.71
CA LYS A 121 -4.30 -20.07 20.10
C LYS A 121 -2.81 -20.40 20.04
N ILE A 122 -2.22 -20.80 21.18
CA ILE A 122 -0.80 -21.20 21.24
C ILE A 122 -0.49 -22.36 20.29
N ASN A 123 -1.36 -23.38 20.20
CA ASN A 123 -1.15 -24.50 19.28
C ASN A 123 -1.22 -24.05 17.81
N SER A 124 -2.15 -23.17 17.47
CA SER A 124 -2.27 -22.59 16.11
C SER A 124 -1.03 -21.78 15.75
N ASP A 125 -0.55 -20.93 16.66
CA ASP A 125 0.64 -20.11 16.49
C ASP A 125 1.90 -20.98 16.31
N LEU A 126 1.96 -22.13 17.00
CA LEU A 126 2.99 -23.16 16.82
C LEU A 126 2.88 -23.97 15.50
N GLY A 127 1.84 -23.74 14.71
CA GLY A 127 1.62 -24.39 13.42
C GLY A 127 0.94 -25.77 13.50
N TYR A 128 0.29 -26.09 14.62
CA TYR A 128 -0.54 -27.29 14.67
C TYR A 128 -1.77 -27.11 13.77
N LYS A 129 -2.18 -28.19 13.10
CA LYS A 129 -3.38 -28.19 12.26
C LYS A 129 -4.50 -29.01 12.89
N PRO A 130 -5.77 -28.60 12.77
CA PRO A 130 -6.89 -29.44 13.13
C PRO A 130 -6.84 -30.78 12.41
N VAL A 131 -7.04 -31.88 13.13
CA VAL A 131 -7.07 -33.24 12.58
C VAL A 131 -8.28 -34.00 13.08
N ILE A 132 -8.66 -35.04 12.35
CA ILE A 132 -9.70 -35.99 12.76
C ILE A 132 -9.12 -37.06 13.71
N TYR A 133 -9.99 -37.73 14.47
CA TYR A 133 -9.62 -38.75 15.46
C TYR A 133 -8.69 -39.84 14.92
N SER A 134 -8.90 -40.29 13.68
CA SER A 134 -8.09 -41.36 13.06
C SER A 134 -6.62 -40.98 12.86
N GLU A 135 -6.27 -39.70 12.99
CA GLU A 135 -4.91 -39.19 12.91
C GLU A 135 -4.18 -39.17 14.27
N LEU A 136 -4.85 -39.61 15.35
CA LEU A 136 -4.27 -39.75 16.69
C LEU A 136 -3.85 -41.20 16.98
N THR A 137 -3.16 -41.38 18.12
CA THR A 137 -2.76 -42.69 18.63
C THR A 137 -3.95 -43.64 18.77
N GLN A 138 -3.76 -44.91 18.42
CA GLN A 138 -4.77 -45.97 18.61
C GLN A 138 -4.51 -46.80 19.89
N ASP A 139 -3.59 -46.32 20.73
CA ASP A 139 -3.19 -46.98 21.97
C ASP A 139 -4.33 -46.96 23.00
N GLU A 140 -4.73 -48.13 23.49
CA GLU A 140 -5.83 -48.26 24.46
C GLU A 140 -5.54 -47.53 25.77
N GLU A 141 -4.27 -47.43 26.20
CA GLU A 141 -3.89 -46.77 27.44
C GLU A 141 -4.20 -45.26 27.39
N PHE A 142 -3.94 -44.62 26.24
CA PHE A 142 -4.30 -43.22 26.00
C PHE A 142 -5.82 -43.01 26.12
N TRP A 143 -6.60 -43.88 25.47
CA TRP A 143 -8.06 -43.80 25.45
C TRP A 143 -8.69 -44.15 26.80
N ASN A 144 -8.09 -45.06 27.57
CA ASN A 144 -8.48 -45.33 28.95
C ASN A 144 -8.35 -44.08 29.84
N GLY A 145 -7.39 -43.18 29.55
CA GLY A 145 -7.28 -41.88 30.20
C GLY A 145 -8.47 -40.94 29.96
N CYS A 146 -9.25 -41.14 28.90
CA CYS A 146 -10.46 -40.35 28.61
C CYS A 146 -11.69 -40.79 29.41
N LYS A 147 -11.62 -41.92 30.15
CA LYS A 147 -12.70 -42.42 31.03
C LYS A 147 -13.14 -41.43 32.10
N SER A 148 -12.24 -40.55 32.52
CA SER A 148 -12.53 -39.51 33.51
C SER A 148 -13.20 -38.26 32.92
N CYS A 149 -13.43 -38.18 31.60
CA CYS A 149 -14.09 -37.02 31.01
C CYS A 149 -15.58 -37.01 31.37
N VAL A 150 -16.13 -35.84 31.73
CA VAL A 150 -17.58 -35.66 32.00
C VAL A 150 -18.49 -36.08 30.84
N ASN A 151 -17.96 -36.10 29.61
CA ASN A 151 -18.69 -36.52 28.42
C ASN A 151 -18.55 -38.01 28.09
N TYR A 152 -17.75 -38.77 28.84
CA TYR A 152 -17.35 -40.15 28.48
C TYR A 152 -18.54 -41.05 28.12
N ASP A 153 -19.64 -41.01 28.88
CA ASP A 153 -20.85 -41.80 28.62
C ASP A 153 -21.52 -41.47 27.27
N ILE A 154 -21.45 -40.20 26.84
CA ILE A 154 -21.94 -39.75 25.54
C ILE A 154 -21.01 -40.28 24.44
N LEU A 155 -19.69 -40.23 24.68
CA LEU A 155 -18.67 -40.67 23.72
C LEU A 155 -18.71 -42.19 23.49
N MET A 156 -19.19 -42.97 24.46
CA MET A 156 -19.31 -44.43 24.36
C MET A 156 -20.59 -44.92 23.66
N LYS A 157 -21.63 -44.08 23.54
CA LYS A 157 -22.94 -44.47 22.96
C LYS A 157 -22.95 -44.63 21.44
N LYS A 158 -21.94 -44.11 20.72
CA LYS A 158 -21.76 -44.33 19.28
C LYS A 158 -20.59 -45.27 19.02
N SER A 159 -20.90 -46.54 18.74
CA SER A 159 -20.01 -47.52 18.11
C SER A 159 -18.73 -47.98 18.87
N GLY A 160 -18.73 -47.93 20.20
CA GLY A 160 -17.69 -48.59 21.01
C GLY A 160 -16.27 -48.04 20.86
N ARG A 161 -16.13 -46.82 20.33
CA ARG A 161 -14.85 -46.08 20.23
C ARG A 161 -15.05 -44.69 20.83
N ILE A 162 -14.10 -44.22 21.63
CA ILE A 162 -14.18 -42.92 22.32
C ILE A 162 -14.13 -41.79 21.29
N ALA A 163 -15.28 -41.18 20.96
CA ALA A 163 -15.33 -40.03 20.06
C ALA A 163 -15.01 -38.72 20.81
N CYS A 164 -13.74 -38.27 20.87
CA CYS A 164 -13.40 -37.02 21.55
C CYS A 164 -14.10 -35.79 20.91
N VAL A 165 -14.78 -34.96 21.71
CA VAL A 165 -15.39 -33.68 21.28
C VAL A 165 -14.41 -32.50 21.33
N GLN A 166 -13.15 -32.72 21.73
CA GLN A 166 -12.14 -31.66 21.78
C GLN A 166 -11.50 -31.49 20.40
N PRO A 167 -11.25 -30.25 19.95
CA PRO A 167 -10.43 -29.98 18.79
C PRO A 167 -9.09 -30.72 18.88
N CYS A 168 -8.86 -31.63 17.94
CA CYS A 168 -7.63 -32.40 17.86
C CYS A 168 -6.66 -31.66 16.96
N PHE A 169 -5.43 -31.45 17.42
CA PHE A 169 -4.41 -30.72 16.68
C PHE A 169 -3.20 -31.63 16.47
N SER A 170 -2.67 -31.71 15.25
CA SER A 170 -1.44 -32.46 14.94
C SER A 170 -0.48 -31.62 14.12
N PHE A 171 0.81 -31.79 14.39
CA PHE A 171 1.88 -31.24 13.57
C PHE A 171 2.40 -32.34 12.61
N PRO A 172 2.40 -32.10 11.28
CA PRO A 172 2.73 -33.12 10.28
C PRO A 172 4.20 -33.59 10.36
N ILE A 173 4.43 -34.85 9.96
CA ILE A 173 5.78 -35.43 9.82
C ILE A 173 6.48 -34.73 8.65
N MET A 174 7.66 -34.16 8.89
CA MET A 174 8.43 -33.49 7.82
C MET A 174 9.01 -34.54 6.87
N LYS A 175 8.47 -34.67 5.65
CA LYS A 175 9.17 -35.35 4.56
C LYS A 175 10.41 -34.52 4.21
N LYS A 176 11.60 -35.13 4.24
CA LYS A 176 12.92 -34.56 3.89
C LYS A 176 12.83 -33.41 2.88
N LYS A 177 12.69 -32.20 3.40
CA LYS A 177 13.12 -30.94 2.81
C LYS A 177 13.73 -30.19 3.98
N VAL A 178 14.97 -29.76 3.75
CA VAL A 178 15.85 -28.99 4.63
C VAL A 178 15.14 -28.48 5.87
N VAL A 179 15.46 -29.10 7.01
CA VAL A 179 15.10 -28.61 8.33
C VAL A 179 15.63 -27.18 8.39
N PRO A 180 14.79 -26.13 8.52
CA PRO A 180 15.29 -24.81 8.86
C PRO A 180 15.96 -25.00 10.21
N ASP A 181 17.26 -24.75 10.24
CA ASP A 181 18.06 -24.87 11.44
C ASP A 181 17.35 -24.11 12.58
N ILE A 182 17.36 -24.65 13.80
CA ILE A 182 16.88 -23.89 14.96
C ILE A 182 17.69 -22.59 15.09
N PHE A 183 18.93 -22.59 14.58
CA PHE A 183 19.69 -21.38 14.33
C PHE A 183 19.03 -20.41 13.35
N SER A 184 18.36 -20.84 12.28
CA SER A 184 17.64 -19.93 11.35
C SER A 184 16.45 -19.27 12.02
N ARG A 185 15.68 -19.96 12.87
CA ARG A 185 14.55 -19.36 13.60
C ARG A 185 14.99 -18.45 14.75
N ILE A 186 16.08 -18.81 15.42
CA ILE A 186 16.71 -17.91 16.40
C ILE A 186 17.34 -16.73 15.67
N ILE A 187 17.92 -16.93 14.48
CA ILE A 187 18.38 -15.87 13.58
C ILE A 187 17.20 -15.05 13.05
N ASP A 188 16.03 -15.57 12.73
CA ASP A 188 14.86 -14.77 12.31
C ASP A 188 14.24 -13.98 13.47
N ILE A 189 14.48 -14.42 14.71
CA ILE A 189 14.13 -13.70 15.95
C ILE A 189 15.24 -12.69 16.33
N ILE A 190 16.49 -12.91 15.88
CA ILE A 190 17.66 -12.03 16.10
C ILE A 190 17.88 -11.06 14.92
N MET A 191 17.39 -11.39 13.73
CA MET A 191 17.41 -10.58 12.52
C MET A 191 16.17 -9.71 12.58
N SER A 192 16.42 -8.43 12.80
CA SER A 192 15.41 -7.41 12.66
C SER A 192 14.80 -7.52 11.25
N LYS A 193 13.49 -7.75 11.18
CA LYS A 193 12.73 -7.77 9.93
C LYS A 193 12.96 -6.45 9.19
N LYS A 194 13.01 -6.50 7.86
CA LYS A 194 13.22 -5.30 7.05
C LYS A 194 11.88 -4.69 6.66
N VAL A 195 11.75 -3.38 6.84
CA VAL A 195 10.61 -2.62 6.32
C VAL A 195 11.10 -1.51 5.41
N VAL A 196 10.50 -1.39 4.22
CA VAL A 196 10.68 -0.21 3.37
C VAL A 196 9.63 0.83 3.71
N LEU A 197 10.04 2.01 4.13
CA LEU A 197 9.14 3.12 4.48
C LEU A 197 9.14 4.17 3.37
N ALA A 198 7.97 4.43 2.78
CA ALA A 198 7.72 5.62 1.98
C ALA A 198 7.87 6.87 2.87
N PHE A 199 8.95 7.62 2.67
CA PHE A 199 9.35 8.71 3.55
C PHE A 199 9.24 10.06 2.85
N SER A 200 8.64 11.03 3.54
CA SER A 200 8.47 12.41 3.05
C SER A 200 9.09 13.46 3.97
N GLY A 201 9.61 13.05 5.13
CA GLY A 201 10.13 13.95 6.16
C GLY A 201 9.08 14.76 6.92
N GLY A 202 7.79 14.56 6.62
CA GLY A 202 6.67 15.13 7.37
C GLY A 202 6.49 14.46 8.73
N LEU A 203 5.52 14.95 9.52
CA LEU A 203 5.21 14.40 10.85
C LEU A 203 4.86 12.91 10.77
N ASP A 204 3.90 12.57 9.91
CA ASP A 204 3.34 11.23 9.73
C ASP A 204 4.43 10.19 9.42
N THR A 205 5.32 10.49 8.46
CA THR A 205 6.40 9.57 8.08
C THR A 205 7.56 9.59 9.08
N SER A 206 7.74 10.67 9.85
CA SER A 206 8.69 10.72 10.97
C SER A 206 8.23 9.84 12.13
N TYR A 207 6.94 9.90 12.48
CA TYR A 207 6.31 8.99 13.44
C TYR A 207 6.51 7.54 12.99
N CYS A 208 6.18 7.22 11.72
CA CYS A 208 6.33 5.87 11.20
C CYS A 208 7.79 5.38 11.28
N ALA A 209 8.77 6.21 10.93
CA ALA A 209 10.19 5.84 11.01
C ALA A 209 10.59 5.41 12.44
N LYS A 210 10.18 6.20 13.44
CA LYS A 210 10.52 5.95 14.84
C LYS A 210 9.72 4.78 15.44
N TYR A 211 8.43 4.69 15.13
CA TYR A 211 7.55 3.62 15.59
C TYR A 211 7.97 2.25 15.04
N LEU A 212 8.25 2.17 13.73
CA LEU A 212 8.69 0.93 13.09
C LEU A 212 10.05 0.46 13.63
N SER A 213 10.98 1.39 13.84
CA SER A 213 12.32 1.06 14.34
C SER A 213 12.33 0.71 15.82
N GLU A 214 11.84 1.59 16.70
CA GLU A 214 12.01 1.44 18.15
C GLU A 214 10.89 0.63 18.82
N THR A 215 9.66 0.74 18.33
CA THR A 215 8.52 0.02 18.94
C THR A 215 8.34 -1.36 18.34
N LEU A 216 8.42 -1.48 17.01
CA LEU A 216 8.23 -2.76 16.31
C LEU A 216 9.54 -3.51 16.00
N GLY A 217 10.71 -2.87 16.20
CA GLY A 217 12.00 -3.52 16.06
C GLY A 217 12.40 -3.85 14.61
N TYR A 218 11.85 -3.15 13.61
CA TYR A 218 12.21 -3.32 12.21
C TYR A 218 13.51 -2.57 11.85
N GLU A 219 14.27 -3.12 10.90
CA GLU A 219 15.30 -2.41 10.17
C GLU A 219 14.60 -1.56 9.11
N VAL A 220 14.48 -0.26 9.38
CA VAL A 220 13.76 0.67 8.50
C VAL A 220 14.66 1.14 7.35
N TYR A 221 14.28 0.81 6.13
CA TYR A 221 14.85 1.32 4.88
C TYR A 221 13.93 2.42 4.35
N ALA A 222 14.24 3.67 4.67
CA ALA A 222 13.46 4.81 4.20
C ALA A 222 13.77 5.12 2.73
N VAL A 223 12.73 5.42 1.96
CA VAL A 223 12.85 5.81 0.56
C VAL A 223 11.98 7.02 0.26
N THR A 224 12.59 8.01 -0.38
CA THR A 224 11.91 9.17 -0.98
C THR A 224 12.00 9.03 -2.49
N VAL A 225 10.93 9.32 -3.21
CA VAL A 225 10.91 9.30 -4.68
C VAL A 225 10.70 10.72 -5.18
N ASN A 226 11.77 11.33 -5.71
CA ASN A 226 11.72 12.67 -6.28
C ASN A 226 11.17 12.63 -7.70
N THR A 227 9.96 13.16 -7.85
CA THR A 227 9.23 13.33 -9.11
C THR A 227 9.22 14.80 -9.57
N GLY A 228 10.19 15.60 -9.11
CA GLY A 228 10.34 17.03 -9.43
C GLY A 228 9.86 17.98 -8.34
N GLY A 229 9.58 17.44 -7.14
CA GLY A 229 9.09 18.20 -5.99
C GLY A 229 10.20 18.74 -5.08
N PHE A 230 11.41 18.17 -5.14
CA PHE A 230 12.50 18.46 -4.22
C PHE A 230 13.74 19.01 -4.94
N THR A 231 14.41 19.98 -4.32
CA THR A 231 15.77 20.40 -4.73
C THR A 231 16.83 19.47 -4.16
N GLU A 232 18.06 19.52 -4.71
CA GLU A 232 19.18 18.72 -4.19
C GLU A 232 19.51 19.03 -2.72
N GLU A 233 19.32 20.27 -2.27
CA GLU A 233 19.48 20.64 -0.86
C GLU A 233 18.42 19.99 0.02
N GLU A 234 17.15 20.04 -0.39
CA GLU A 234 16.03 19.43 0.34
C GLU A 234 16.21 17.90 0.45
N GLU A 235 16.70 17.25 -0.61
CA GLU A 235 17.02 15.82 -0.58
C GLU A 235 18.08 15.46 0.47
N LYS A 236 19.15 16.27 0.58
CA LYS A 236 20.21 16.09 1.59
C LYS A 236 19.70 16.35 3.01
N GLU A 237 18.78 17.28 3.18
CA GLU A 237 18.13 17.53 4.47
C GLU A 237 17.22 16.37 4.88
N LEU A 238 16.46 15.81 3.93
CA LEU A 238 15.62 14.63 4.15
C LEU A 238 16.45 13.41 4.56
N GLU A 239 17.60 13.18 3.93
CA GLU A 239 18.52 12.11 4.31
C GLU A 239 18.98 12.26 5.77
N LYS A 240 19.48 13.45 6.13
CA LYS A 240 19.92 13.74 7.50
C LYS A 240 18.78 13.53 8.50
N ARG A 241 17.57 13.99 8.16
CA ARG A 241 16.37 13.84 8.99
C ARG A 241 16.02 12.36 9.19
N ALA A 242 15.99 11.57 8.13
CA ALA A 242 15.68 10.16 8.18
C ALA A 242 16.67 9.41 9.08
N LEU A 243 17.98 9.65 8.91
CA LEU A 243 19.03 9.03 9.73
C LEU A 243 18.88 9.39 11.22
N ASN A 244 18.56 10.64 11.54
CA ASN A 244 18.30 11.08 12.92
C ASN A 244 17.07 10.41 13.56
N LEU A 245 16.12 9.93 12.75
CA LEU A 245 14.93 9.22 13.19
C LEU A 245 15.18 7.71 13.43
N GLY A 246 16.41 7.24 13.26
CA GLY A 246 16.79 5.85 13.51
C GLY A 246 16.59 4.92 12.31
N VAL A 247 16.41 5.45 11.10
CA VAL A 247 16.35 4.60 9.90
C VAL A 247 17.73 3.96 9.64
N LYS A 248 17.73 2.69 9.22
CA LYS A 248 18.95 1.93 8.93
C LYS A 248 19.64 2.42 7.67
N LYS A 249 18.85 2.72 6.64
CA LYS A 249 19.32 3.20 5.34
C LYS A 249 18.29 4.14 4.74
N TYR A 250 18.77 5.20 4.10
CA TYR A 250 17.96 6.12 3.32
C TYR A 250 18.34 6.01 1.84
N ARG A 251 17.36 6.15 0.94
CA ARG A 251 17.56 6.27 -0.51
C ARG A 251 16.63 7.35 -1.05
N CYS A 252 17.17 8.34 -1.76
CA CYS A 252 16.37 9.18 -2.64
C CYS A 252 16.46 8.62 -4.06
N ILE A 253 15.30 8.33 -4.67
CA ILE A 253 15.20 7.86 -6.06
C ILE A 253 14.76 9.06 -6.90
N ASN A 254 15.60 9.50 -7.84
CA ASN A 254 15.18 10.48 -8.85
C ASN A 254 14.38 9.75 -9.94
N ALA A 255 13.09 10.01 -9.99
CA ALA A 255 12.14 9.38 -10.91
C ALA A 255 11.49 10.40 -11.86
N GLN A 256 12.09 11.57 -12.08
CA GLN A 256 11.50 12.62 -12.91
C GLN A 256 11.28 12.19 -14.37
N GLU A 257 12.30 11.61 -14.98
CA GLU A 257 12.21 11.11 -16.36
C GLU A 257 11.28 9.91 -16.47
N ASP A 258 11.39 8.95 -15.55
CA ASP A 258 10.48 7.80 -15.49
C ASP A 258 9.03 8.24 -15.30
N TYR A 259 8.77 9.25 -14.46
CA TYR A 259 7.46 9.82 -14.27
C TYR A 259 6.90 10.43 -15.56
N TYR A 260 7.73 11.16 -16.29
CA TYR A 260 7.32 11.68 -17.58
C TYR A 260 7.03 10.57 -18.60
N ASN A 261 7.98 9.65 -18.75
CA ASN A 261 7.96 8.59 -19.76
C ASN A 261 6.84 7.58 -19.55
N SER A 262 6.46 7.34 -18.31
CA SER A 262 5.41 6.39 -17.95
C SER A 262 4.02 7.03 -17.85
N CYS A 263 3.92 8.30 -17.45
CA CYS A 263 2.64 8.90 -17.08
C CYS A 263 2.39 10.26 -17.72
N VAL A 264 3.23 11.28 -17.46
CA VAL A 264 2.94 12.67 -17.85
C VAL A 264 2.79 12.82 -19.35
N LYS A 265 3.62 12.14 -20.16
CA LYS A 265 3.52 12.22 -21.62
C LYS A 265 2.13 11.81 -22.12
N TYR A 266 1.48 10.84 -21.47
CA TYR A 266 0.14 10.40 -21.85
C TYR A 266 -0.96 11.34 -21.36
N LEU A 267 -0.72 12.09 -20.29
CA LEU A 267 -1.59 13.21 -19.89
C LEU A 267 -1.55 14.33 -20.93
N ILE A 268 -0.37 14.63 -21.46
CA ILE A 268 -0.19 15.59 -22.56
C ILE A 268 -0.84 15.06 -23.83
N PHE A 269 -0.47 13.86 -24.26
CA PHE A 269 -1.02 13.24 -25.46
C PHE A 269 -2.54 13.15 -25.37
N GLY A 270 -3.10 12.85 -24.21
CA GLY A 270 -4.54 12.80 -24.02
C GLY A 270 -5.23 14.17 -23.90
N ASN A 271 -4.51 15.27 -23.66
CA ASN A 271 -5.05 16.55 -23.17
C ASN A 271 -5.89 16.37 -21.90
N VAL A 272 -5.43 15.51 -20.97
CA VAL A 272 -6.24 15.04 -19.85
C VAL A 272 -6.46 16.14 -18.82
N LEU A 273 -7.73 16.48 -18.61
CA LEU A 273 -8.20 17.34 -17.52
C LEU A 273 -9.40 16.69 -16.85
N LYS A 274 -9.24 16.23 -15.61
CA LYS A 274 -10.33 15.64 -14.84
C LYS A 274 -11.42 16.68 -14.60
N ASN A 275 -12.64 16.33 -15.01
CA ASN A 275 -13.80 17.21 -15.01
C ASN A 275 -13.55 18.54 -15.76
N ASN A 276 -12.70 18.52 -16.79
CA ASN A 276 -12.26 19.69 -17.56
C ASN A 276 -11.45 20.75 -16.78
N THR A 277 -10.98 20.41 -15.57
CA THR A 277 -10.30 21.37 -14.68
C THR A 277 -8.92 20.87 -14.23
N TYR A 278 -8.83 19.68 -13.65
CA TYR A 278 -7.64 19.26 -12.90
C TYR A 278 -6.69 18.39 -13.75
N PRO A 279 -5.39 18.75 -13.88
CA PRO A 279 -4.44 18.00 -14.71
C PRO A 279 -3.88 16.72 -14.07
N LEU A 280 -4.51 16.21 -13.00
CA LEU A 280 -4.16 14.96 -12.32
C LEU A 280 -2.74 14.91 -11.72
N SER A 281 -2.17 16.06 -11.32
CA SER A 281 -0.80 16.17 -10.83
C SER A 281 -0.46 15.18 -9.71
N VAL A 282 -1.27 15.09 -8.65
CA VAL A 282 -0.96 14.25 -7.47
C VAL A 282 -1.24 12.77 -7.73
N SER A 283 -2.34 12.42 -8.39
CA SER A 283 -2.67 11.02 -8.69
C SER A 283 -1.60 10.36 -9.56
N ALA A 284 -1.14 11.08 -10.58
CA ALA A 284 -0.09 10.63 -11.48
C ALA A 284 1.23 10.44 -10.73
N GLU A 285 1.60 11.38 -9.89
CA GLU A 285 2.80 11.33 -9.07
C GLU A 285 2.81 10.13 -8.11
N ARG A 286 1.74 9.97 -7.31
CA ARG A 286 1.64 8.90 -6.29
C ARG A 286 1.69 7.51 -6.90
N THR A 287 1.19 7.37 -8.12
CA THR A 287 1.28 6.12 -8.88
C THR A 287 2.74 5.73 -9.10
N ILE A 288 3.56 6.65 -9.62
CA ILE A 288 4.98 6.36 -9.91
C ILE A 288 5.78 6.18 -8.63
N GLN A 289 5.51 6.99 -7.61
CA GLN A 289 6.15 6.82 -6.31
C GLN A 289 5.87 5.45 -5.72
N ALA A 290 4.61 4.99 -5.72
CA ALA A 290 4.27 3.65 -5.24
C ALA A 290 4.99 2.56 -6.05
N GLN A 291 5.08 2.68 -7.37
CA GLN A 291 5.80 1.70 -8.19
C GLN A 291 7.30 1.65 -7.85
N GLU A 292 7.96 2.79 -7.69
CA GLU A 292 9.39 2.84 -7.33
C GLU A 292 9.65 2.33 -5.91
N ILE A 293 8.76 2.63 -4.95
CA ILE A 293 8.86 2.11 -3.58
C ILE A 293 8.66 0.59 -3.57
N ALA A 294 7.70 0.07 -4.35
CA ALA A 294 7.49 -1.38 -4.49
C ALA A 294 8.71 -2.08 -5.09
N LYS A 295 9.30 -1.52 -6.17
CA LYS A 295 10.56 -2.02 -6.75
C LYS A 295 11.66 -2.05 -5.70
N TYR A 296 11.82 -0.97 -4.93
CA TYR A 296 12.85 -0.90 -3.89
C TYR A 296 12.63 -1.90 -2.74
N ALA A 297 11.37 -2.16 -2.37
CA ALA A 297 11.01 -3.20 -1.41
C ALA A 297 11.42 -4.60 -1.89
N ILE A 298 11.16 -4.91 -3.17
CA ILE A 298 11.58 -6.16 -3.81
C ILE A 298 13.11 -6.26 -3.86
N GLU A 299 13.81 -5.21 -4.30
CA GLU A 299 15.28 -5.15 -4.34
C GLU A 299 15.92 -5.36 -2.96
N THR A 300 15.30 -4.81 -1.92
CA THR A 300 15.80 -4.90 -0.54
C THR A 300 15.53 -6.26 0.11
N GLY A 301 14.62 -7.05 -0.48
CA GLY A 301 14.05 -8.24 0.13
C GLY A 301 13.32 -7.89 1.43
N ALA A 302 12.49 -6.84 1.38
CA ALA A 302 11.77 -6.35 2.54
C ALA A 302 10.64 -7.31 2.94
N ASP A 303 10.48 -7.55 4.24
CA ASP A 303 9.38 -8.34 4.79
C ASP A 303 8.07 -7.54 4.81
N ALA A 304 8.19 -6.21 4.90
CA ALA A 304 7.07 -5.28 4.93
C ALA A 304 7.37 -3.99 4.15
N ILE A 305 6.30 -3.32 3.73
CA ILE A 305 6.29 -1.99 3.11
C ILE A 305 5.35 -1.09 3.91
N ALA A 306 5.76 0.14 4.18
CA ALA A 306 5.02 1.06 5.03
C ALA A 306 4.85 2.43 4.39
N HIS A 307 3.73 3.09 4.67
CA HIS A 307 3.51 4.49 4.30
C HIS A 307 2.66 5.22 5.36
N GLY A 308 2.83 6.54 5.42
CA GLY A 308 2.17 7.40 6.41
C GLY A 308 0.84 7.99 5.95
N SER A 309 0.12 7.38 5.01
CA SER A 309 -1.15 7.94 4.53
C SER A 309 -2.24 7.82 5.59
N THR A 310 -3.08 8.84 5.70
CA THR A 310 -4.25 8.82 6.60
C THR A 310 -5.40 7.97 6.04
N GLY A 311 -6.35 7.60 6.89
CA GLY A 311 -7.55 6.85 6.51
C GLY A 311 -8.60 7.65 5.71
N ALA A 312 -8.39 8.95 5.48
CA ALA A 312 -9.37 9.84 4.83
C ALA A 312 -9.05 10.20 3.37
N GLY A 313 -7.81 9.95 2.91
CA GLY A 313 -7.32 10.38 1.59
C GLY A 313 -7.37 9.28 0.52
N ASN A 314 -7.25 9.70 -0.75
CA ASN A 314 -7.10 8.78 -1.88
C ASN A 314 -5.74 8.06 -1.88
N ASP A 315 -4.71 8.67 -1.30
CA ASP A 315 -3.34 8.17 -1.39
C ASP A 315 -3.16 6.81 -0.73
N GLN A 316 -3.93 6.50 0.32
CA GLN A 316 -3.91 5.17 0.92
C GLN A 316 -4.29 4.08 -0.09
N VAL A 317 -5.29 4.33 -0.94
CA VAL A 317 -5.75 3.37 -1.94
C VAL A 317 -4.74 3.27 -3.08
N ARG A 318 -4.13 4.40 -3.46
CA ARG A 318 -3.11 4.45 -4.53
C ARG A 318 -1.87 3.64 -4.17
N PHE A 319 -1.35 3.80 -2.96
CA PHE A 319 -0.21 3.02 -2.48
C PHE A 319 -0.60 1.55 -2.31
N ASP A 320 -1.65 1.26 -1.55
CA ASP A 320 -2.07 -0.12 -1.26
C ASP A 320 -2.32 -0.93 -2.53
N LEU A 321 -3.06 -0.38 -3.51
CA LEU A 321 -3.39 -1.11 -4.73
C LEU A 321 -2.13 -1.47 -5.52
N ILE A 322 -1.17 -0.55 -5.65
CA ILE A 322 0.08 -0.81 -6.38
C ILE A 322 0.95 -1.82 -5.62
N PHE A 323 1.03 -1.71 -4.30
CA PHE A 323 1.77 -2.68 -3.48
C PHE A 323 1.16 -4.08 -3.57
N GLN A 324 -0.17 -4.20 -3.48
CA GLN A 324 -0.89 -5.46 -3.63
C GLN A 324 -0.66 -6.11 -5.01
N VAL A 325 -0.49 -5.30 -6.07
CA VAL A 325 -0.24 -5.82 -7.42
C VAL A 325 1.23 -6.18 -7.63
N MET A 326 2.17 -5.33 -7.20
CA MET A 326 3.60 -5.49 -7.50
C MET A 326 4.36 -6.36 -6.51
N CYS A 327 3.94 -6.38 -5.24
CA CYS A 327 4.56 -7.15 -4.17
C CYS A 327 3.48 -7.83 -3.28
N PRO A 328 2.65 -8.74 -3.83
CA PRO A 328 1.49 -9.33 -3.14
C PRO A 328 1.81 -10.09 -1.85
N ASP A 329 3.04 -10.57 -1.71
CA ASP A 329 3.49 -11.33 -0.53
C ASP A 329 4.16 -10.45 0.54
N VAL A 330 4.30 -9.15 0.31
CA VAL A 330 4.91 -8.19 1.25
C VAL A 330 3.83 -7.58 2.14
N GLU A 331 4.04 -7.60 3.46
CA GLU A 331 3.09 -7.02 4.42
C GLU A 331 3.01 -5.49 4.24
N ILE A 332 1.79 -4.94 4.12
CA ILE A 332 1.58 -3.49 4.07
C ILE A 332 1.27 -2.97 5.48
N ILE A 333 2.06 -2.02 5.98
CA ILE A 333 1.92 -1.44 7.32
C ILE A 333 1.56 0.04 7.22
N THR A 334 0.48 0.46 7.89
CA THR A 334 -0.04 1.83 7.81
C THR A 334 -0.38 2.41 9.19
N PRO A 335 0.63 2.75 10.01
CA PRO A 335 0.42 3.08 11.43
C PRO A 335 -0.58 4.21 11.64
N ILE A 336 -0.47 5.29 10.85
CA ILE A 336 -1.32 6.49 10.95
C ILE A 336 -2.80 6.15 10.73
N ARG A 337 -3.08 5.38 9.68
CA ARG A 337 -4.43 4.93 9.33
C ARG A 337 -4.97 3.93 10.36
N ASP A 338 -4.20 2.90 10.66
CA ASP A 338 -4.69 1.74 11.41
C ASP A 338 -4.89 2.03 12.90
N MET A 339 -4.09 2.95 13.45
CA MET A 339 -4.22 3.40 14.84
C MET A 339 -5.08 4.66 14.97
N ALA A 340 -5.50 5.26 13.86
CA ALA A 340 -6.28 6.50 13.82
C ALA A 340 -5.64 7.62 14.66
N LEU A 341 -4.32 7.81 14.50
CA LEU A 341 -3.54 8.74 15.31
C LEU A 341 -3.92 10.20 15.04
N SER A 342 -4.01 10.97 16.11
CA SER A 342 -4.05 12.42 16.05
C SER A 342 -2.63 13.01 15.94
N ARG A 343 -2.56 14.20 15.36
CA ARG A 343 -1.30 14.95 15.23
C ARG A 343 -0.62 15.18 16.58
N GLU A 344 -1.40 15.45 17.62
CA GLU A 344 -0.91 15.65 18.98
C GLU A 344 -0.26 14.38 19.54
N GLU A 345 -0.88 13.21 19.33
CA GLU A 345 -0.31 11.91 19.74
C GLU A 345 1.00 11.60 19.00
N GLU A 346 1.08 11.91 17.71
CA GLU A 346 2.31 11.72 16.93
C GLU A 346 3.46 12.59 17.46
N ILE A 347 3.18 13.86 17.78
CA ILE A 347 4.17 14.78 18.34
C ILE A 347 4.62 14.33 19.73
N GLU A 348 3.69 13.92 20.59
CA GLU A 348 4.02 13.43 21.94
C GLU A 348 4.84 12.14 21.89
N PHE A 349 4.51 11.24 20.96
CA PHE A 349 5.30 10.04 20.71
C PHE A 349 6.73 10.38 20.28
N LEU A 350 6.91 11.25 19.30
CA LEU A 350 8.25 11.64 18.84
C LEU A 350 9.08 12.29 19.95
N LYS A 351 8.46 13.17 20.75
CA LYS A 351 9.12 13.82 21.91
C LYS A 351 9.55 12.80 22.97
N SER A 352 8.66 11.87 23.33
CA SER A 352 8.98 10.83 24.32
C SER A 352 10.10 9.88 23.87
N HIS A 353 10.36 9.80 22.57
CA HIS A 353 11.45 9.03 21.97
C HIS A 353 12.65 9.90 21.52
N GLY A 354 12.78 11.10 22.10
CA GLY A 354 13.97 11.95 21.95
C GLY A 354 14.09 12.67 20.61
N TYR A 355 13.01 12.77 19.82
CA TYR A 355 12.97 13.54 18.59
C TYR A 355 12.10 14.80 18.78
N GLU A 356 12.74 15.94 18.99
CA GLU A 356 12.07 17.24 19.04
C GLU A 356 12.26 17.97 17.71
N SER A 357 11.16 18.17 16.99
CA SER A 357 11.11 19.00 15.79
C SER A 357 9.91 19.92 15.85
N GLU A 358 10.08 21.15 15.38
CA GLU A 358 8.98 22.10 15.24
C GLU A 358 8.12 21.73 14.03
N PHE A 359 7.18 20.81 14.23
CA PHE A 359 6.14 20.54 13.25
C PHE A 359 5.10 21.66 13.31
N GLN A 360 5.40 22.81 12.71
CA GLN A 360 4.46 23.94 12.63
C GLN A 360 3.10 23.46 12.11
N LYS A 361 2.02 23.99 12.71
CA LYS A 361 0.66 23.74 12.24
C LYS A 361 0.45 24.53 10.95
N ALA A 362 0.93 23.98 9.84
CA ALA A 362 0.71 24.56 8.53
C ALA A 362 -0.81 24.64 8.28
N GLN A 363 -1.29 25.82 7.91
CA GLN A 363 -2.72 26.01 7.59
C GLN A 363 -3.13 25.24 6.34
N TYR A 364 -2.16 25.01 5.43
CA TYR A 364 -2.34 24.29 4.19
C TYR A 364 -1.33 23.14 4.06
N SER A 365 -1.79 22.04 3.49
CA SER A 365 -0.97 20.94 3.01
C SER A 365 -0.64 21.19 1.54
N VAL A 366 0.64 21.29 1.22
CA VAL A 366 1.14 21.54 -0.13
C VAL A 366 1.86 20.28 -0.64
N ASN A 367 1.46 19.77 -1.81
CA ASN A 367 2.18 18.71 -2.50
C ASN A 367 2.67 19.26 -3.83
N LYS A 368 3.97 19.53 -3.92
CA LYS A 368 4.64 20.06 -5.10
C LYS A 368 5.25 18.90 -5.89
N GLY A 369 5.05 18.91 -7.21
CA GLY A 369 5.67 17.95 -8.13
C GLY A 369 5.87 18.57 -9.51
N LEU A 370 6.50 17.82 -10.43
CA LEU A 370 6.81 18.30 -11.78
C LEU A 370 5.58 18.81 -12.56
N TRP A 371 4.44 18.13 -12.42
CA TRP A 371 3.23 18.40 -13.22
C TRP A 371 2.25 19.38 -12.56
N GLY A 372 2.59 19.91 -11.39
CA GLY A 372 1.76 20.86 -10.67
C GLY A 372 1.73 20.61 -9.16
N THR A 373 1.17 21.57 -8.46
CA THR A 373 1.15 21.63 -7.00
C THR A 373 -0.27 21.66 -6.48
N SER A 374 -0.61 20.77 -5.55
CA SER A 374 -1.91 20.81 -4.85
C SER A 374 -1.81 21.56 -3.53
N VAL A 375 -2.85 22.31 -3.19
CA VAL A 375 -3.00 23.03 -1.93
C VAL A 375 -4.34 22.62 -1.30
N GLY A 376 -4.27 21.97 -0.14
CA GLY A 376 -5.44 21.54 0.62
C GLY A 376 -5.44 22.09 2.04
N GLY A 377 -6.62 22.22 2.65
CA GLY A 377 -6.79 22.74 4.01
C GLY A 377 -7.68 23.98 4.03
N LYS A 378 -8.06 24.42 5.24
CA LYS A 378 -8.85 25.63 5.53
C LYS A 378 -10.00 25.88 4.53
N GLU A 379 -9.85 26.79 3.56
CA GLU A 379 -10.89 27.15 2.59
C GLU A 379 -11.33 25.96 1.73
N THR A 380 -10.44 25.00 1.44
CA THR A 380 -10.81 23.80 0.66
C THR A 380 -11.66 22.80 1.46
N LEU A 381 -11.78 22.94 2.78
CA LEU A 381 -12.62 22.08 3.62
C LEU A 381 -14.12 22.46 3.60
N THR A 382 -14.44 23.62 3.04
CA THR A 382 -15.83 24.10 2.87
C THR A 382 -16.07 24.48 1.42
N SER A 383 -17.29 24.86 1.04
CA SER A 383 -17.63 25.16 -0.36
C SER A 383 -17.67 26.65 -0.70
N ARG A 384 -17.52 27.54 0.30
CA ARG A 384 -17.89 28.95 0.15
C ARG A 384 -16.77 29.83 -0.43
N ASN A 385 -15.54 29.65 0.05
CA ASN A 385 -14.44 30.59 -0.20
C ASN A 385 -13.40 30.00 -1.16
N SER A 386 -12.74 30.84 -1.95
CA SER A 386 -11.54 30.47 -2.73
C SER A 386 -10.29 30.45 -1.85
N LEU A 387 -9.20 29.85 -2.34
CA LEU A 387 -7.90 30.02 -1.71
C LEU A 387 -7.45 31.49 -1.82
N PRO A 388 -6.91 32.09 -0.75
CA PRO A 388 -6.31 33.41 -0.83
C PRO A 388 -4.93 33.36 -1.51
N GLU A 389 -4.41 34.51 -1.94
CA GLU A 389 -3.16 34.61 -2.71
C GLU A 389 -1.96 34.01 -1.95
N GLU A 390 -1.89 34.24 -0.65
CA GLU A 390 -0.83 33.73 0.24
C GLU A 390 -0.85 32.19 0.42
N ALA A 391 -1.93 31.52 0.02
CA ALA A 391 -2.00 30.06 0.10
C ALA A 391 -1.29 29.37 -1.07
N PHE A 392 -1.07 30.08 -2.18
CA PHE A 392 -0.35 29.55 -3.33
C PHE A 392 1.17 29.66 -3.12
N PRO A 393 1.94 28.57 -3.30
CA PRO A 393 3.40 28.61 -3.11
C PRO A 393 4.11 29.59 -4.03
N SER A 394 3.67 29.70 -5.28
CA SER A 394 4.18 30.67 -6.24
C SER A 394 3.36 31.96 -6.14
N GLN A 395 4.02 33.12 -6.08
CA GLN A 395 3.37 34.44 -6.02
C GLN A 395 3.47 35.16 -7.36
N VAL A 396 2.47 35.96 -7.72
CA VAL A 396 2.51 36.76 -8.95
C VAL A 396 3.59 37.83 -8.83
N LYS A 397 4.54 37.83 -9.78
CA LYS A 397 5.67 38.78 -9.85
C LYS A 397 5.61 39.64 -11.10
N GLU A 398 5.10 39.09 -12.20
CA GLU A 398 5.06 39.76 -13.49
C GLU A 398 3.69 40.35 -13.80
N ILE A 399 3.68 41.58 -14.32
CA ILE A 399 2.47 42.31 -14.71
C ILE A 399 2.40 42.63 -16.21
N GLN A 400 3.54 42.60 -16.91
CA GLN A 400 3.62 42.87 -18.33
C GLN A 400 3.56 41.56 -19.12
N SER A 401 2.83 41.57 -20.23
CA SER A 401 2.73 40.38 -21.08
C SER A 401 4.06 40.00 -21.71
N SER A 402 4.27 38.71 -21.90
CA SER A 402 5.43 38.16 -22.61
C SER A 402 5.00 37.08 -23.61
N GLU A 403 5.83 36.86 -24.62
CA GLU A 403 5.62 35.80 -25.60
C GLU A 403 6.30 34.51 -25.15
N LEU A 404 5.67 33.39 -25.49
CA LEU A 404 6.13 32.03 -25.26
C LEU A 404 5.90 31.21 -26.52
N GLU A 405 6.95 30.57 -27.01
CA GLU A 405 6.91 29.57 -28.08
C GLU A 405 7.15 28.19 -27.47
N ILE A 406 6.28 27.23 -27.81
CA ILE A 406 6.46 25.81 -27.47
C ILE A 406 6.55 25.00 -28.75
N GLU A 407 7.63 24.26 -28.93
CA GLU A 407 7.82 23.34 -30.06
C GLU A 407 7.53 21.91 -29.64
N PHE A 408 6.65 21.25 -30.40
CA PHE A 408 6.30 19.85 -30.25
C PHE A 408 6.90 19.02 -31.37
N ASN A 409 7.37 17.82 -31.03
CA ASN A 409 7.73 16.76 -31.98
C ASN A 409 7.03 15.48 -31.55
N LYS A 410 6.15 14.96 -32.41
CA LYS A 410 5.29 13.80 -32.12
C LYS A 410 4.61 13.88 -30.75
N GLY A 411 4.01 15.03 -30.44
CA GLY A 411 3.28 15.30 -29.20
C GLY A 411 4.15 15.66 -28.00
N GLU A 412 5.46 15.46 -28.07
CA GLU A 412 6.39 15.75 -26.96
C GLU A 412 6.96 17.16 -27.08
N VAL A 413 7.15 17.85 -25.95
CA VAL A 413 7.76 19.19 -25.93
C VAL A 413 9.27 19.06 -26.08
N VAL A 414 9.82 19.59 -27.17
CA VAL A 414 11.26 19.48 -27.48
C VAL A 414 12.01 20.80 -27.36
N ALA A 415 11.33 21.93 -27.51
CA ALA A 415 11.94 23.25 -27.36
C ALA A 415 10.97 24.30 -26.78
N VAL A 416 11.55 25.30 -26.11
CA VAL A 416 10.85 26.46 -25.55
C VAL A 416 11.60 27.72 -25.93
N ASN A 417 10.94 28.67 -26.61
CA ASN A 417 11.59 29.89 -27.13
C ASN A 417 12.86 29.61 -27.97
N GLY A 418 12.85 28.54 -28.77
CA GLY A 418 13.98 28.09 -29.59
C GLY A 418 15.11 27.38 -28.83
N GLU A 419 15.00 27.23 -27.50
CA GLU A 419 15.95 26.46 -26.68
C GLU A 419 15.53 24.98 -26.67
N TYR A 420 16.39 24.09 -27.18
CA TYR A 420 16.15 22.63 -27.20
C TYR A 420 16.56 21.99 -25.87
N PHE A 421 15.77 21.02 -25.43
CA PHE A 421 16.02 20.27 -24.19
C PHE A 421 16.32 18.80 -24.49
N GLU A 422 17.24 18.21 -23.71
CA GLU A 422 17.58 16.79 -23.83
C GLU A 422 16.41 15.88 -23.45
N HIS A 423 15.53 16.34 -22.55
CA HIS A 423 14.36 15.62 -22.09
C HIS A 423 13.19 16.59 -21.82
N PRO A 424 11.92 16.21 -22.11
CA PRO A 424 10.75 17.08 -21.92
C PRO A 424 10.52 17.55 -20.47
N VAL A 425 11.07 16.84 -19.48
CA VAL A 425 11.07 17.27 -18.06
C VAL A 425 11.66 18.66 -17.90
N TYR A 426 12.81 18.92 -18.54
CA TYR A 426 13.49 20.21 -18.44
C TYR A 426 12.71 21.32 -19.17
N ALA A 427 12.05 20.98 -20.28
CA ALA A 427 11.15 21.89 -20.98
C ALA A 427 9.92 22.25 -20.10
N ILE A 428 9.32 21.27 -19.41
CA ILE A 428 8.21 21.50 -18.46
C ILE A 428 8.66 22.45 -17.34
N GLN A 429 9.83 22.21 -16.75
CA GLN A 429 10.38 23.09 -15.71
C GLN A 429 10.65 24.51 -16.22
N LYS A 430 11.15 24.66 -17.44
CA LYS A 430 11.33 25.96 -18.09
C LYS A 430 9.99 26.69 -18.26
N ILE A 431 8.97 26.00 -18.76
CA ILE A 431 7.62 26.58 -18.94
C ILE A 431 7.01 26.95 -17.59
N GLU A 432 7.17 26.10 -16.56
CA GLU A 432 6.69 26.38 -15.21
C GLU A 432 7.33 27.65 -14.66
N HIS A 433 8.65 27.82 -14.80
CA HIS A 433 9.35 29.03 -14.38
C HIS A 433 8.86 30.29 -15.10
N LEU A 434 8.59 30.20 -16.41
CA LEU A 434 8.11 31.34 -17.20
C LEU A 434 6.64 31.69 -16.93
N ALA A 435 5.78 30.70 -16.68
CA ALA A 435 4.33 30.90 -16.57
C ALA A 435 3.84 31.09 -15.12
N SER A 436 4.49 30.46 -14.12
CA SER A 436 4.06 30.54 -12.72
C SER A 436 4.15 31.95 -12.12
N VAL A 437 5.13 32.76 -12.57
CA VAL A 437 5.30 34.15 -12.14
C VAL A 437 4.13 35.07 -12.54
N TYR A 438 3.26 34.61 -13.43
CA TYR A 438 2.02 35.27 -13.81
C TYR A 438 0.79 34.77 -13.02
N GLY A 439 0.94 33.77 -12.14
CA GLY A 439 -0.20 33.13 -11.45
C GLY A 439 -1.09 32.29 -12.38
N ILE A 440 -0.55 31.84 -13.52
CA ILE A 440 -1.26 31.00 -14.49
C ILE A 440 -1.46 29.59 -13.91
N GLY A 441 -2.59 28.96 -14.25
CA GLY A 441 -2.86 27.57 -13.89
C GLY A 441 -3.30 27.37 -12.44
N ARG A 442 -3.68 28.44 -11.75
CA ARG A 442 -4.32 28.38 -10.42
C ARG A 442 -5.82 28.14 -10.56
N ASP A 443 -6.34 27.13 -9.89
CA ASP A 443 -7.78 26.84 -9.87
C ASP A 443 -8.16 25.98 -8.65
N ILE A 444 -9.46 25.70 -8.49
CA ILE A 444 -10.01 24.78 -7.49
C ILE A 444 -10.77 23.66 -8.19
N HIS A 445 -10.39 22.43 -7.86
CA HIS A 445 -11.09 21.24 -8.31
C HIS A 445 -12.04 20.72 -7.22
N VAL A 446 -13.28 20.40 -7.63
CA VAL A 446 -14.22 19.59 -6.85
C VAL A 446 -14.51 18.32 -7.65
N GLY A 447 -14.32 17.18 -7.02
CA GLY A 447 -14.47 15.88 -7.66
C GLY A 447 -14.85 14.79 -6.67
N ASP A 448 -15.23 13.63 -7.20
CA ASP A 448 -15.44 12.43 -6.39
C ASP A 448 -14.09 11.80 -6.05
N THR A 449 -13.94 11.37 -4.80
CA THR A 449 -12.77 10.64 -4.32
C THR A 449 -12.95 9.14 -4.58
N ILE A 450 -11.85 8.39 -4.55
CA ILE A 450 -11.86 6.93 -4.75
C ILE A 450 -12.74 6.25 -3.68
N VAL A 451 -12.78 6.82 -2.48
CA VAL A 451 -13.56 6.32 -1.34
C VAL A 451 -15.02 6.79 -1.34
N GLY A 452 -15.48 7.46 -2.40
CA GLY A 452 -16.90 7.77 -2.63
C GLY A 452 -17.44 9.04 -1.98
N ILE A 453 -16.58 9.93 -1.48
CA ILE A 453 -16.98 11.27 -0.97
C ILE A 453 -16.60 12.36 -1.98
N LYS A 454 -17.10 13.58 -1.80
CA LYS A 454 -16.59 14.73 -2.57
C LYS A 454 -15.33 15.29 -1.91
N GLY A 455 -14.30 15.48 -2.72
CA GLY A 455 -13.07 16.18 -2.36
C GLY A 455 -13.02 17.55 -3.01
N ARG A 456 -12.44 18.52 -2.30
CA ARG A 456 -12.15 19.86 -2.83
C ARG A 456 -10.68 20.20 -2.57
N VAL A 457 -9.97 20.58 -3.62
CA VAL A 457 -8.53 20.87 -3.57
C VAL A 457 -8.21 22.04 -4.49
N GLY A 458 -7.41 22.98 -4.01
CA GLY A 458 -6.83 24.00 -4.88
C GLY A 458 -5.54 23.49 -5.52
N PHE A 459 -5.14 24.07 -6.64
CA PHE A 459 -3.89 23.71 -7.28
C PHE A 459 -3.31 24.88 -8.08
N GLU A 460 -1.99 24.84 -8.29
CA GLU A 460 -1.28 25.64 -9.29
C GLU A 460 -0.52 24.70 -10.23
N ALA A 461 -0.76 24.81 -11.53
CA ALA A 461 -0.15 23.94 -12.54
C ALA A 461 0.07 24.72 -13.85
N ALA A 462 0.98 25.70 -13.81
CA ALA A 462 1.16 26.66 -14.88
C ALA A 462 1.61 25.97 -16.18
N ALA A 463 2.67 25.16 -16.11
CA ALA A 463 3.18 24.40 -17.24
C ALA A 463 2.14 23.42 -17.79
N ALA A 464 1.50 22.63 -16.92
CA ALA A 464 0.49 21.67 -17.36
C ALA A 464 -0.66 22.36 -18.11
N SER A 465 -1.17 23.47 -17.60
CA SER A 465 -2.26 24.24 -18.22
C SER A 465 -1.87 24.76 -19.61
N VAL A 466 -0.70 25.40 -19.71
CA VAL A 466 -0.21 25.97 -20.97
C VAL A 466 0.10 24.86 -21.99
N ILE A 467 0.82 23.81 -21.58
CA ILE A 467 1.19 22.69 -22.46
C ILE A 467 -0.05 21.98 -22.98
N ILE A 468 -1.00 21.62 -22.13
CA ILE A 468 -2.23 20.92 -22.55
C ILE A 468 -3.02 21.77 -23.56
N LYS A 469 -3.14 23.08 -23.32
CA LYS A 469 -3.89 23.96 -24.24
C LYS A 469 -3.13 24.21 -25.55
N ALA A 470 -1.81 24.31 -25.51
CA ALA A 470 -0.96 24.42 -26.70
C ALA A 470 -1.00 23.14 -27.55
N HIS A 471 -0.81 21.99 -26.92
CA HIS A 471 -0.89 20.67 -27.55
C HIS A 471 -2.27 20.45 -28.19
N HIS A 472 -3.36 20.74 -27.46
CA HIS A 472 -4.71 20.64 -28.00
C HIS A 472 -4.93 21.59 -29.19
N LEU A 473 -4.36 22.80 -29.19
CA LEU A 473 -4.45 23.69 -30.35
C LEU A 473 -3.73 23.08 -31.56
N LEU A 474 -2.50 22.60 -31.40
CA LEU A 474 -1.75 21.96 -32.48
C LEU A 474 -2.50 20.75 -33.05
N GLU A 475 -3.10 19.93 -32.20
CA GLU A 475 -3.88 18.77 -32.64
C GLU A 475 -5.10 19.14 -33.49
N LYS A 476 -5.74 20.29 -33.25
CA LYS A 476 -6.86 20.76 -34.09
C LYS A 476 -6.42 21.01 -35.53
N HIS A 477 -5.17 21.39 -35.72
CA HIS A 477 -4.58 21.66 -37.02
C HIS A 477 -4.03 20.39 -37.69
N VAL A 478 -3.58 19.39 -36.94
CA VAL A 478 -2.83 18.25 -37.52
C VAL A 478 -3.56 16.89 -37.45
N LEU A 479 -4.72 16.82 -36.77
CA LEU A 479 -5.55 15.62 -36.65
C LEU A 479 -6.92 15.79 -37.30
N SER A 480 -7.42 14.73 -37.93
CA SER A 480 -8.77 14.72 -38.49
C SER A 480 -9.86 14.79 -37.40
N LYS A 481 -11.06 15.22 -37.80
CA LYS A 481 -12.24 15.31 -36.92
C LYS A 481 -12.49 14.02 -36.12
N TYR A 482 -12.45 12.86 -36.77
CA TYR A 482 -12.77 11.59 -36.12
C TYR A 482 -11.63 11.04 -35.26
N GLN A 483 -10.37 11.36 -35.59
CA GLN A 483 -9.24 11.09 -34.69
C GLN A 483 -9.40 11.87 -33.38
N GLN A 484 -9.67 13.18 -33.46
CA GLN A 484 -9.90 14.02 -32.28
C GLN A 484 -11.09 13.50 -31.44
N MET A 485 -12.19 13.11 -32.08
CA MET A 485 -13.39 12.61 -31.39
C MET A 485 -13.16 11.28 -30.66
N MET A 486 -12.45 10.33 -31.29
CA MET A 486 -12.14 9.05 -30.65
C MET A 486 -11.13 9.23 -29.52
N LYS A 487 -10.09 10.02 -29.80
CA LYS A 487 -9.04 10.34 -28.83
C LYS A 487 -9.61 10.97 -27.56
N SER A 488 -10.49 11.96 -27.67
CA SER A 488 -11.11 12.61 -26.51
C SER A 488 -11.82 11.61 -25.59
N GLN A 489 -12.56 10.64 -26.15
CA GLN A 489 -13.26 9.63 -25.34
C GLN A 489 -12.29 8.73 -24.57
N LEU A 490 -11.20 8.31 -25.23
CA LEU A 490 -10.17 7.48 -24.60
C LEU A 490 -9.38 8.27 -23.55
N SER A 491 -9.11 9.55 -23.80
CA SER A 491 -8.46 10.44 -22.84
C SER A 491 -9.27 10.61 -21.56
N ASP A 492 -10.59 10.79 -21.68
CA ASP A 492 -11.48 10.92 -20.51
C ASP A 492 -11.47 9.63 -19.67
N TRP A 493 -11.52 8.47 -20.33
CA TRP A 493 -11.39 7.17 -19.67
C TRP A 493 -10.03 7.00 -18.99
N TYR A 494 -8.95 7.30 -19.69
CA TYR A 494 -7.59 7.20 -19.17
C TYR A 494 -7.38 8.06 -17.93
N GLY A 495 -7.83 9.32 -17.97
CA GLY A 495 -7.75 10.23 -16.83
C GLY A 495 -8.57 9.75 -15.62
N ASN A 496 -9.74 9.16 -15.87
CA ASN A 496 -10.53 8.56 -14.79
C ASN A 496 -9.83 7.34 -14.18
N TRP A 497 -9.29 6.42 -14.99
CA TRP A 497 -8.61 5.23 -14.47
C TRP A 497 -7.35 5.58 -13.69
N LEU A 498 -6.58 6.56 -14.17
CA LEU A 498 -5.44 7.06 -13.43
C LEU A 498 -5.85 7.69 -12.08
N HIS A 499 -6.95 8.44 -12.05
CA HIS A 499 -7.48 9.01 -10.81
C HIS A 499 -7.88 7.91 -9.80
N GLU A 500 -8.53 6.84 -10.29
CA GLU A 500 -9.01 5.69 -9.52
C GLU A 500 -7.93 4.68 -9.11
N ALA A 501 -6.64 5.05 -9.21
CA ALA A 501 -5.48 4.19 -8.93
C ALA A 501 -5.32 2.98 -9.88
N LEU A 502 -6.13 2.86 -10.93
CA LEU A 502 -6.15 1.72 -11.86
C LEU A 502 -5.10 1.85 -12.98
N PHE A 503 -3.96 2.49 -12.70
CA PHE A 503 -2.91 2.73 -13.71
C PHE A 503 -2.25 1.44 -14.23
N LEU A 504 -2.19 0.41 -13.38
CA LEU A 504 -1.64 -0.90 -13.71
C LEU A 504 -2.65 -1.79 -14.46
N ASP A 505 -3.88 -1.33 -14.70
CA ASP A 505 -4.83 -2.08 -15.52
C ASP A 505 -4.29 -2.19 -16.96
N PRO A 506 -4.30 -3.39 -17.57
CA PRO A 506 -3.84 -3.59 -18.94
C PRO A 506 -4.49 -2.67 -19.98
N VAL A 507 -5.73 -2.22 -19.75
CA VAL A 507 -6.42 -1.29 -20.65
C VAL A 507 -5.68 0.03 -20.78
N MET A 508 -4.95 0.47 -19.74
CA MET A 508 -4.15 1.68 -19.77
C MET A 508 -3.10 1.60 -20.88
N ARG A 509 -2.39 0.46 -21.00
CA ARG A 509 -1.39 0.25 -22.06
C ARG A 509 -2.01 0.22 -23.46
N ASN A 510 -3.25 -0.26 -23.57
CA ASN A 510 -3.98 -0.24 -24.85
C ASN A 510 -4.35 1.18 -25.26
N ILE A 511 -4.85 2.00 -24.32
CA ILE A 511 -5.16 3.41 -24.56
C ILE A 511 -3.89 4.19 -24.89
N GLU A 512 -2.81 3.98 -24.15
CA GLU A 512 -1.51 4.61 -24.41
C GLU A 512 -0.98 4.30 -25.81
N SER A 513 -1.15 3.06 -26.29
CA SER A 513 -0.77 2.68 -27.65
C SER A 513 -1.54 3.49 -28.70
N PHE A 514 -2.84 3.70 -28.49
CA PHE A 514 -3.66 4.58 -29.34
C PHE A 514 -3.17 6.03 -29.25
N LEU A 515 -2.91 6.54 -28.04
CA LEU A 515 -2.44 7.90 -27.83
C LEU A 515 -1.09 8.14 -28.51
N MET A 516 -0.14 7.21 -28.42
CA MET A 516 1.13 7.30 -29.13
C MET A 516 0.96 7.31 -30.64
N ASP A 517 0.09 6.45 -31.19
CA ASP A 517 -0.16 6.40 -32.62
C ASP A 517 -0.76 7.72 -33.13
N SER A 518 -1.68 8.32 -32.36
CA SER A 518 -2.29 9.61 -32.73
C SER A 518 -1.28 10.75 -32.80
N GLN A 519 -0.13 10.65 -32.13
CA GLN A 519 0.86 11.73 -32.10
C GLN A 519 1.76 11.82 -33.34
N LYS A 520 1.67 10.88 -34.29
CA LYS A 520 2.57 10.82 -35.47
C LYS A 520 2.71 12.12 -36.25
N THR A 521 1.66 12.94 -36.34
CA THR A 521 1.63 14.21 -37.06
C THR A 521 1.61 15.44 -36.15
N VAL A 522 1.62 15.25 -34.82
CA VAL A 522 1.54 16.34 -33.84
C VAL A 522 2.92 16.94 -33.63
N SER A 523 3.41 17.63 -34.67
CA SER A 523 4.72 18.28 -34.66
C SER A 523 4.59 19.69 -35.22
N GLY A 524 5.19 20.67 -34.54
CA GLY A 524 5.08 22.08 -34.89
C GLY A 524 5.26 23.01 -33.69
N LYS A 525 5.20 24.31 -33.95
CA LYS A 525 5.34 25.37 -32.94
C LYS A 525 3.99 25.94 -32.58
N VAL A 526 3.83 26.34 -31.32
CA VAL A 526 2.65 27.04 -30.81
C VAL A 526 3.09 28.35 -30.18
N PHE A 527 2.48 29.45 -30.60
CA PHE A 527 2.78 30.80 -30.12
C PHE A 527 1.73 31.25 -29.10
N ILE A 528 2.19 31.78 -27.97
CA ILE A 528 1.37 32.04 -26.78
C ILE A 528 1.78 33.38 -26.17
N THR A 529 0.81 34.23 -25.83
CA THR A 529 1.06 35.41 -24.99
C THR A 529 0.64 35.12 -23.55
N LEU A 530 1.56 35.29 -22.60
CA LEU A 530 1.33 35.18 -21.17
C LEU A 530 0.86 36.54 -20.62
N HIS A 531 -0.13 36.50 -19.72
CA HIS A 531 -0.61 37.65 -18.96
C HIS A 531 -0.80 37.25 -17.50
N PRO A 532 -0.91 38.21 -16.57
CA PRO A 532 -1.34 37.90 -15.22
C PRO A 532 -2.66 37.10 -15.23
N TYR A 533 -2.62 35.93 -14.59
CA TYR A 533 -3.72 34.97 -14.41
C TYR A 533 -4.32 34.33 -15.67
N ARG A 534 -3.80 34.63 -16.87
CA ARG A 534 -4.33 34.08 -18.13
C ARG A 534 -3.26 33.99 -19.22
N PHE A 535 -3.57 33.26 -20.28
CA PHE A 535 -2.76 33.27 -21.50
C PHE A 535 -3.66 33.29 -22.73
N VAL A 536 -3.08 33.65 -23.87
CA VAL A 536 -3.74 33.66 -25.18
C VAL A 536 -2.96 32.75 -26.10
N LEU A 537 -3.64 31.86 -26.79
CA LEU A 537 -3.03 31.06 -27.86
C LEU A 537 -3.13 31.87 -29.16
N ASN A 538 -1.99 32.25 -29.74
CA ASN A 538 -1.93 33.16 -30.88
C ASN A 538 -2.05 32.44 -32.21
N GLY A 539 -1.46 31.24 -32.32
CA GLY A 539 -1.46 30.45 -33.55
C GLY A 539 -0.45 29.31 -33.49
N ILE A 540 -0.32 28.60 -34.60
CA ILE A 540 0.62 27.48 -34.76
C ILE A 540 1.40 27.59 -36.07
N GLU A 541 2.52 26.90 -36.14
CA GLU A 541 3.26 26.61 -37.37
C GLU A 541 3.52 25.10 -37.43
N SER A 542 3.08 24.43 -38.51
CA SER A 542 3.30 23.00 -38.68
C SER A 542 3.36 22.61 -40.16
N ALA A 543 4.26 21.68 -40.50
CA ALA A 543 4.29 21.02 -41.81
C ALA A 543 3.07 20.10 -42.05
N HIS A 544 2.28 19.82 -41.00
CA HIS A 544 1.10 18.97 -41.05
C HIS A 544 -0.21 19.77 -40.92
N ASP A 545 -0.19 21.09 -41.07
CA ASP A 545 -1.39 21.91 -40.93
C ASP A 545 -2.45 21.60 -42.01
N LEU A 546 -3.57 21.03 -41.57
CA LEU A 546 -4.72 20.66 -42.39
C LEU A 546 -5.53 21.88 -42.86
N MET A 547 -5.20 23.09 -42.35
CA MET A 547 -5.70 24.36 -42.89
C MET A 547 -4.94 24.84 -44.13
N SER A 548 -3.91 24.12 -44.59
CA SER A 548 -3.15 24.53 -45.77
C SER A 548 -4.04 24.75 -47.01
N ASP A 549 -3.69 25.77 -47.79
CA ASP A 549 -4.45 26.27 -48.93
C ASP A 549 -4.47 25.34 -50.16
N GLN A 550 -3.80 24.18 -50.08
CA GLN A 550 -3.72 23.19 -51.16
C GLN A 550 -5.10 22.70 -51.63
N PHE A 551 -6.12 22.71 -50.76
CA PHE A 551 -7.46 22.19 -51.05
C PHE A 551 -8.57 23.27 -51.14
N GLY A 552 -8.23 24.54 -50.87
CA GLY A 552 -9.15 25.67 -50.86
C GLY A 552 -9.10 26.50 -49.56
N SER A 553 -9.65 27.71 -49.62
CA SER A 553 -9.69 28.64 -48.48
C SER A 553 -11.11 28.67 -47.91
N TYR A 554 -11.26 28.24 -46.65
CA TYR A 554 -12.56 28.27 -45.97
C TYR A 554 -13.15 29.68 -45.99
N GLY A 555 -14.41 29.80 -46.44
CA GLY A 555 -15.12 31.07 -46.51
C GLY A 555 -14.83 31.94 -47.74
N GLU A 556 -13.84 31.59 -48.57
CA GLU A 556 -13.44 32.40 -49.73
C GLU A 556 -13.58 31.66 -51.06
N ALA A 557 -12.93 30.50 -51.22
CA ALA A 557 -12.87 29.79 -52.49
C ALA A 557 -12.73 28.29 -52.29
N ASN A 558 -13.57 27.53 -53.01
CA ASN A 558 -13.53 26.07 -53.03
C ASN A 558 -13.08 25.60 -54.41
N ARG A 559 -12.02 24.78 -54.45
CA ARG A 559 -11.48 24.18 -55.68
C ARG A 559 -11.66 22.66 -55.73
N ALA A 560 -12.14 22.04 -54.64
CA ALA A 560 -12.16 20.60 -54.47
C ALA A 560 -13.53 19.96 -54.75
N TRP A 561 -14.64 20.69 -54.62
CA TRP A 561 -15.99 20.16 -54.93
C TRP A 561 -16.93 21.24 -55.47
N THR A 562 -18.00 20.82 -56.15
CA THR A 562 -19.01 21.71 -56.73
C THR A 562 -20.20 21.91 -55.79
N GLY A 563 -21.04 22.90 -56.09
CA GLY A 563 -22.30 23.10 -55.36
C GLY A 563 -23.28 21.93 -55.49
N ASP A 564 -23.25 21.20 -56.60
CA ASP A 564 -24.14 20.06 -56.82
C ASP A 564 -23.71 18.84 -56.00
N ASP A 565 -22.40 18.64 -55.80
CA ASP A 565 -21.88 17.60 -54.91
C ASP A 565 -22.39 17.80 -53.47
N VAL A 566 -22.39 19.05 -52.97
CA VAL A 566 -22.90 19.39 -51.63
C VAL A 566 -24.39 19.12 -51.52
N LYS A 567 -25.20 19.49 -52.54
CA LYS A 567 -26.64 19.20 -52.55
C LYS A 567 -26.90 17.69 -52.49
N GLY A 568 -26.17 16.91 -53.28
CA GLY A 568 -26.25 15.45 -53.30
C GLY A 568 -25.88 14.85 -51.95
N TYR A 569 -24.72 15.20 -51.41
CA TYR A 569 -24.23 14.73 -50.12
C TYR A 569 -25.21 15.06 -48.99
N THR A 570 -25.69 16.30 -48.92
CA THR A 570 -26.66 16.74 -47.89
C THR A 570 -27.98 15.98 -47.99
N LYS A 571 -28.45 15.70 -49.22
CA LYS A 571 -29.67 14.91 -49.43
C LYS A 571 -29.53 13.50 -48.85
N ILE A 572 -28.38 12.85 -49.05
CA ILE A 572 -28.10 11.51 -48.52
C ILE A 572 -27.86 11.54 -47.00
N LEU A 573 -27.01 12.44 -46.51
CA LEU A 573 -26.69 12.57 -45.09
C LEU A 573 -27.93 12.84 -44.23
N SER A 574 -28.86 13.67 -44.73
CA SER A 574 -30.12 13.98 -44.03
C SER A 574 -31.14 12.84 -44.00
N ASN A 575 -30.93 11.75 -44.74
CA ASN A 575 -31.96 10.74 -44.96
C ASN A 575 -32.35 9.99 -43.68
N SER A 576 -31.38 9.56 -42.87
CA SER A 576 -31.65 8.89 -41.58
C SER A 576 -32.44 9.78 -40.61
N LEU A 577 -32.08 11.06 -40.52
CA LEU A 577 -32.77 12.05 -39.70
C LEU A 577 -34.20 12.32 -40.20
N LYS A 578 -34.39 12.42 -41.52
CA LYS A 578 -35.72 12.56 -42.13
C LYS A 578 -36.61 11.38 -41.78
N ILE A 579 -36.11 10.15 -41.89
CA ILE A 579 -36.86 8.94 -41.55
C ILE A 579 -37.29 8.97 -40.08
N TYR A 580 -36.36 9.22 -39.15
CA TYR A 580 -36.67 9.31 -37.72
C TYR A 580 -37.78 10.33 -37.42
N HIS A 581 -37.64 11.55 -37.94
CA HIS A 581 -38.62 12.61 -37.68
C HIS A 581 -39.94 12.42 -38.42
N GLN A 582 -39.96 11.72 -39.56
CA GLN A 582 -41.20 11.47 -40.30
C GLN A 582 -42.03 10.34 -39.70
N ILE A 583 -41.37 9.31 -39.14
CA ILE A 583 -42.04 8.20 -38.44
C ILE A 583 -42.56 8.67 -37.07
N ASN A 584 -41.74 9.39 -36.30
CA ASN A 584 -42.07 9.81 -34.92
C ASN A 584 -42.74 11.18 -34.82
N LYS A 585 -43.64 11.52 -35.76
CA LYS A 585 -44.34 12.82 -35.78
C LYS A 585 -45.37 13.00 -34.67
N ALA A 586 -45.86 11.92 -34.05
CA ALA A 586 -47.02 11.94 -33.16
C ALA A 586 -46.73 12.46 -31.74
N ASP A 587 -45.46 12.62 -31.35
CA ASP A 587 -45.06 13.08 -30.00
C ASP A 587 -44.49 14.52 -29.99
N ARG A 588 -44.89 15.37 -30.95
CA ARG A 588 -44.49 16.78 -31.03
C ARG A 588 -45.65 17.76 -30.96
#